data_AF-A0A9D6EJN8-F1
#
_entry.id   AF-A0A9D6EJN8-F1
#
_cell.length_a   1.000
_cell.length_b   1.000
_cell.length_c   1.000
_cell.angle_alpha   90.00
_cell.angle_beta   90.00
_cell.angle_gamma   90.00
#
_symmetry.space_group_name_H-M   'P 1'
#
loop_
_entity.id
_entity.type
_entity.pdbx_description
1 polymer ?
#
loop_
_entity_poly.entity_id
_entity_poly.type
_entity_poly.pdbx_seq_one_letter_code
_entity_poly.pdbx_strand_id
1 'polypeptide(L)'
;TAIYWRNTWKYQARAYRHLFWDSGTMLANLLATAGALGIPARLVTFFLDARVNRLLALDSDKEVSLELVSLGSAAPPAVAPAVEPISPRSLPLSSTEVDYPLAGEIHAASSLVEPDEVRAVRASAMGAPRAVPGSLLSLPEPLPVSGKPLGETIIRRGSTRQFSGQPISARAMATALFHATRGIPADFLQGPGHRLVDLYLIVNAVDGIEPGAYCYWPEAHGLERLKGGDFRGQAGFLCLEQALGSDASVVIFFLADLGPILERFGNRGYRLANLEAGIIGGKCYLSAYGQGFGASGLTFYDGDVVRFFSPHAEAKDALFVTVLGRSVRGTPSIEVPLQLAKK
;
A
#
# COMPACT_ATOMS: atom_id res chain seq x y z
N THR A 1 10.06 -6.30 9.73
CA THR A 1 10.43 -5.32 10.78
C THR A 1 10.75 -4.00 10.12
N ALA A 2 10.88 -2.93 10.90
CA ALA A 2 11.32 -1.63 10.43
C ALA A 2 12.32 -1.03 11.41
N ILE A 3 13.43 -0.54 10.88
CA ILE A 3 14.41 0.26 11.62
C ILE A 3 14.06 1.72 11.41
N TYR A 4 13.71 2.43 12.49
CA TYR A 4 13.23 3.82 12.41
C TYR A 4 14.19 4.72 11.66
N TRP A 5 15.48 4.64 12.02
CA TRP A 5 16.53 5.50 11.48
C TRP A 5 16.64 5.46 9.96
N ARG A 6 16.30 4.34 9.30
CA ARG A 6 16.36 4.23 7.82
C ARG A 6 15.44 5.22 7.10
N ASN A 7 14.37 5.67 7.76
CA ASN A 7 13.43 6.63 7.21
C ASN A 7 13.40 7.96 8.00
N THR A 8 13.58 7.95 9.32
CA THR A 8 13.48 9.18 10.15
C THR A 8 14.59 10.18 9.85
N TRP A 9 15.79 9.75 9.43
CA TRP A 9 16.87 10.65 9.04
C TRP A 9 16.47 11.64 7.93
N LYS A 10 15.55 11.24 7.05
CA LYS A 10 15.07 12.04 5.93
C LYS A 10 13.68 12.63 6.17
N TYR A 11 12.77 11.85 6.77
CA TYR A 11 11.35 12.20 6.85
C TYR A 11 10.88 12.55 8.26
N GLN A 12 11.77 12.53 9.26
CA GLN A 12 11.48 12.83 10.66
C GLN A 12 10.23 12.03 11.13
N ALA A 13 9.28 12.67 11.82
CA ALA A 13 8.06 12.00 12.28
C ALA A 13 7.18 11.41 11.15
N ARG A 14 7.20 12.00 9.95
CA ARG A 14 6.44 11.48 8.79
C ARG A 14 6.97 10.11 8.32
N ALA A 15 8.19 9.75 8.71
CA ALA A 15 8.78 8.44 8.46
C ALA A 15 7.89 7.28 8.96
N TYR A 16 7.09 7.50 10.00
CA TYR A 16 6.25 6.44 10.56
C TYR A 16 5.26 5.88 9.52
N ARG A 17 4.70 6.73 8.65
CA ARG A 17 3.85 6.29 7.54
C ARG A 17 4.64 5.51 6.48
N HIS A 18 5.86 5.96 6.18
CA HIS A 18 6.74 5.33 5.19
C HIS A 18 7.09 3.90 5.57
N LEU A 19 7.17 3.57 6.87
CA LEU A 19 7.38 2.20 7.32
C LEU A 19 6.33 1.24 6.75
N PHE A 20 5.06 1.67 6.70
CA PHE A 20 3.93 0.89 6.21
C PHE A 20 3.75 0.99 4.68
N TRP A 21 4.14 2.11 4.08
CA TRP A 21 4.17 2.23 2.62
C TRP A 21 5.22 1.29 2.02
N ASP A 22 6.44 1.31 2.57
CA ASP A 22 7.55 0.47 2.12
C ASP A 22 7.23 -1.01 2.34
N SER A 23 6.87 -1.40 3.58
CA SER A 23 6.50 -2.78 3.89
C SER A 23 5.27 -3.24 3.09
N GLY A 24 4.25 -2.40 2.93
CA GLY A 24 3.07 -2.70 2.12
C GLY A 24 3.42 -3.02 0.66
N THR A 25 4.30 -2.23 0.04
CA THR A 25 4.75 -2.52 -1.33
C THR A 25 5.60 -3.78 -1.43
N MET A 26 6.38 -4.12 -0.40
CA MET A 26 7.10 -5.39 -0.31
C MET A 26 6.14 -6.57 -0.15
N LEU A 27 5.12 -6.44 0.69
CA LEU A 27 4.07 -7.44 0.90
C LEU A 27 3.27 -7.69 -0.38
N ALA A 28 3.02 -6.67 -1.20
CA ALA A 28 2.39 -6.88 -2.50
C ALA A 28 3.17 -7.88 -3.37
N ASN A 29 4.52 -7.78 -3.40
CA ASN A 29 5.37 -8.74 -4.11
C ASN A 29 5.33 -10.12 -3.46
N LEU A 30 5.43 -10.20 -2.14
CA LEU A 30 5.42 -11.46 -1.40
C LEU A 30 4.10 -12.21 -1.62
N LEU A 31 2.97 -11.54 -1.43
CA LEU A 31 1.64 -12.10 -1.58
C LEU A 31 1.37 -12.54 -3.02
N ALA A 32 1.78 -11.74 -4.01
CA ALA A 32 1.69 -12.14 -5.42
C ALA A 32 2.56 -13.37 -5.71
N THR A 33 3.78 -13.43 -5.17
CA THR A 33 4.70 -14.57 -5.37
C THR A 33 4.17 -15.83 -4.71
N ALA A 34 3.69 -15.73 -3.47
CA ALA A 34 3.09 -16.85 -2.76
C ALA A 34 1.86 -17.38 -3.51
N GLY A 35 0.98 -16.50 -3.98
CA GLY A 35 -0.17 -16.86 -4.82
C GLY A 35 0.25 -17.55 -6.11
N ALA A 36 1.27 -17.05 -6.81
CA ALA A 36 1.79 -17.67 -8.03
C ALA A 36 2.42 -19.06 -7.80
N LEU A 37 2.98 -19.30 -6.61
CA LEU A 37 3.53 -20.59 -6.20
C LEU A 37 2.49 -21.52 -5.58
N GLY A 38 1.23 -21.09 -5.43
CA GLY A 38 0.19 -21.86 -4.73
C GLY A 38 0.45 -22.04 -3.23
N ILE A 39 1.30 -21.21 -2.63
CA ILE A 39 1.61 -21.24 -1.19
C ILE A 39 0.60 -20.32 -0.49
N PRO A 40 -0.25 -20.84 0.42
CA PRO A 40 -1.13 -19.99 1.22
C PRO A 40 -0.30 -19.01 2.03
N ALA A 41 -0.65 -17.72 1.95
CA ALA A 41 -0.03 -16.66 2.71
C ALA A 41 -1.10 -15.88 3.47
N ARG A 42 -0.86 -15.63 4.76
CA ARG A 42 -1.74 -14.78 5.58
C ARG A 42 -0.94 -13.80 6.40
N LEU A 43 -1.31 -12.53 6.25
CA LEU A 43 -0.82 -11.41 7.01
C LEU A 43 -1.43 -11.41 8.42
N VAL A 44 -0.57 -11.33 9.42
CA VAL A 44 -0.93 -11.27 10.83
C VAL A 44 -0.45 -9.93 11.37
N THR A 45 -1.40 -9.08 11.70
CA THR A 45 -1.16 -7.73 12.20
C THR A 45 -1.50 -7.59 13.68
N PHE A 46 -2.28 -8.52 14.25
CA PHE A 46 -2.62 -8.52 15.67
C PHE A 46 -1.75 -9.53 16.43
N PHE A 47 -0.72 -9.03 17.09
CA PHE A 47 0.23 -9.79 17.91
C PHE A 47 0.76 -8.92 19.05
N LEU A 48 1.34 -9.55 20.08
CA LEU A 48 2.00 -8.84 21.18
C LEU A 48 3.37 -8.34 20.73
N ASP A 49 3.49 -7.03 20.48
CA ASP A 49 4.67 -6.42 19.85
C ASP A 49 5.95 -6.77 20.63
N ALA A 50 5.95 -6.62 21.96
CA ALA A 50 7.10 -6.93 22.80
C ALA A 50 7.54 -8.40 22.74
N ARG A 51 6.60 -9.35 22.56
CA ARG A 51 6.94 -10.78 22.43
C ARG A 51 7.58 -11.07 21.09
N VAL A 52 7.06 -10.48 20.01
CA VAL A 52 7.62 -10.65 18.66
C VAL A 52 8.99 -9.98 18.55
N ASN A 53 9.14 -8.76 19.09
CA ASN A 53 10.43 -8.07 19.11
C ASN A 53 11.48 -8.88 19.88
N ARG A 54 11.12 -9.45 21.04
CA ARG A 54 12.02 -10.33 21.81
C ARG A 54 12.39 -11.59 21.05
N LEU A 55 11.43 -12.24 20.38
CA LEU A 55 11.67 -13.44 19.59
C LEU A 55 12.70 -13.19 18.47
N LEU A 56 12.66 -12.01 17.88
CA LEU A 56 13.58 -11.58 16.81
C LEU A 56 14.86 -10.90 17.36
N ALA A 57 15.00 -10.79 18.68
CA ALA A 57 16.08 -10.09 19.37
C ALA A 57 16.32 -8.65 18.88
N LEU A 58 15.22 -7.91 18.70
CA LEU A 58 15.27 -6.51 18.26
C LEU A 58 15.59 -5.57 19.42
N ASP A 59 16.44 -4.58 19.16
CA ASP A 59 16.53 -3.36 19.96
C ASP A 59 15.27 -2.52 19.68
N SER A 60 14.28 -2.59 20.57
CA SER A 60 12.95 -2.00 20.34
C SER A 60 12.94 -0.47 20.33
N ASP A 61 14.03 0.17 20.75
CA ASP A 61 14.20 1.62 20.63
C ASP A 61 14.59 2.01 19.20
N LYS A 62 15.15 1.08 18.42
CA LYS A 62 15.65 1.31 17.05
C LYS A 62 14.88 0.57 15.97
N GLU A 63 14.45 -0.66 16.26
CA GLU A 63 13.82 -1.58 15.32
C GLU A 63 12.61 -2.28 15.93
N VAL A 64 11.53 -2.35 15.16
CA VAL A 64 10.27 -2.94 15.61
C VAL A 64 9.66 -3.88 14.57
N SER A 65 8.89 -4.85 15.06
CA SER A 65 8.02 -5.64 14.20
C SER A 65 6.82 -4.80 13.72
N LEU A 66 6.51 -4.89 12.42
CA LEU A 66 5.36 -4.21 11.82
C LEU A 66 4.23 -5.20 11.58
N GLU A 67 4.56 -6.29 10.88
CA GLU A 67 3.66 -7.38 10.53
C GLU A 67 4.39 -8.72 10.51
N LEU A 68 3.62 -9.80 10.60
CA LEU A 68 4.07 -11.17 10.37
C LEU A 68 3.36 -11.73 9.15
N VAL A 69 4.04 -12.59 8.40
CA VAL A 69 3.41 -13.36 7.31
C VAL A 69 3.57 -14.84 7.60
N SER A 70 2.43 -15.52 7.79
CA SER A 70 2.39 -16.98 7.82
C SER A 70 2.36 -17.54 6.40
N LEU A 71 3.17 -18.56 6.14
CA LEU A 71 3.28 -19.23 4.85
C LEU A 71 3.01 -20.73 5.02
N GLY A 72 2.19 -21.29 4.14
CA GLY A 72 1.79 -22.69 4.16
C GLY A 72 0.47 -22.96 4.89
N SER A 73 0.16 -24.23 5.08
CA SER A 73 -1.14 -24.73 5.57
C SER A 73 -1.01 -25.70 6.76
N ALA A 74 0.17 -25.82 7.37
CA ALA A 74 0.37 -26.70 8.50
C ALA A 74 -0.48 -26.25 9.70
N ALA A 75 -1.09 -27.21 10.38
CA ALA A 75 -1.78 -26.94 11.64
C ALA A 75 -0.75 -26.41 12.66
N PRO A 76 -1.10 -25.37 13.45
CA PRO A 76 -0.22 -24.92 14.50
C PRO A 76 0.01 -26.06 15.51
N PRO A 77 1.22 -26.20 16.07
CA PRO A 77 1.46 -27.18 17.11
C PRO A 77 0.60 -26.87 18.34
N ALA A 78 0.14 -27.91 19.04
CA ALA A 78 -0.71 -27.76 20.23
C ALA A 78 0.00 -26.97 21.36
N VAL A 79 1.33 -27.04 21.40
CA VAL A 79 2.18 -26.28 22.33
C VAL A 79 3.24 -25.56 21.52
N ALA A 80 3.37 -24.25 21.75
CA ALA A 80 4.46 -23.48 21.16
C ALA A 80 5.80 -24.00 21.69
N PRO A 81 6.79 -24.29 20.84
CA PRO A 81 8.10 -24.72 21.29
C PRO A 81 8.76 -23.62 22.13
N ALA A 82 9.59 -24.02 23.10
CA ALA A 82 10.49 -23.09 23.75
C ALA A 82 11.46 -22.53 22.69
N VAL A 83 11.59 -21.21 22.63
CA VAL A 83 12.54 -20.55 21.74
C VAL A 83 13.62 -19.90 22.59
N GLU A 84 14.86 -20.33 22.40
CA GLU A 84 16.01 -19.71 23.05
C GLU A 84 16.23 -18.31 22.49
N PRO A 85 16.53 -17.30 23.33
CA PRO A 85 16.87 -15.98 22.86
C PRO A 85 18.09 -16.03 21.93
N ILE A 86 17.95 -15.48 20.74
CA ILE A 86 19.10 -15.20 19.87
C ILE A 86 19.71 -13.83 20.24
N SER A 87 20.99 -13.62 19.93
CA SER A 87 21.65 -12.32 20.14
C SER A 87 22.53 -12.00 18.93
N PRO A 88 21.92 -11.68 17.77
CA PRO A 88 22.67 -11.38 16.56
C PRO A 88 23.51 -10.11 16.75
N ARG A 89 24.67 -10.06 16.08
CA ARG A 89 25.49 -8.85 16.05
C ARG A 89 24.75 -7.78 15.26
N SER A 90 24.36 -6.69 15.94
CA SER A 90 23.86 -5.49 15.28
C SER A 90 25.03 -4.61 14.81
N LEU A 91 24.94 -4.11 13.58
CA LEU A 91 25.89 -3.14 13.03
C LEU A 91 25.22 -1.76 13.03
N PRO A 92 25.91 -0.70 13.49
CA PRO A 92 25.36 0.64 13.43
C PRO A 92 25.09 1.04 11.97
N LEU A 93 23.95 1.68 11.73
CA LEU A 93 23.57 2.12 10.37
C LEU A 93 24.35 3.36 9.93
N SER A 94 24.85 4.14 10.89
CA SER A 94 25.59 5.38 10.67
C SER A 94 26.58 5.59 11.81
N SER A 95 27.64 6.38 11.57
CA SER A 95 28.52 6.87 12.63
C SER A 95 27.82 7.86 13.56
N THR A 96 26.75 8.50 13.09
CA THR A 96 25.88 9.41 13.84
C THR A 96 24.41 9.12 13.57
N GLU A 97 23.62 9.01 14.63
CA GLU A 97 22.17 8.85 14.57
C GLU A 97 21.53 10.01 15.35
N VAL A 98 20.49 10.62 14.79
CA VAL A 98 19.67 11.64 15.46
C VAL A 98 18.38 10.97 15.89
N ASP A 99 18.04 11.08 17.16
CA ASP A 99 16.78 10.52 17.63
C ASP A 99 15.58 11.39 17.23
N TYR A 100 14.52 10.73 16.79
CA TYR A 100 13.24 11.33 16.43
C TYR A 100 12.15 10.58 17.22
N PRO A 101 11.92 10.95 18.49
CA PRO A 101 11.21 10.12 19.46
C PRO A 101 9.75 9.85 19.07
N LEU A 102 9.12 10.77 18.34
CA LEU A 102 7.72 10.67 17.96
C LEU A 102 7.40 9.39 17.15
N ALA A 103 8.34 8.85 16.37
CA ALA A 103 8.12 7.57 15.67
C ALA A 103 8.02 6.40 16.67
N GLY A 104 8.86 6.39 17.69
CA GLY A 104 8.81 5.41 18.78
C GLY A 104 7.57 5.58 19.66
N GLU A 105 7.19 6.82 19.98
CA GLU A 105 5.98 7.13 20.76
C GLU A 105 4.70 6.67 20.06
N ILE A 106 4.55 6.96 18.75
CA ILE A 106 3.40 6.49 17.96
C ILE A 106 3.39 4.96 17.92
N HIS A 107 4.55 4.32 17.77
CA HIS A 107 4.62 2.86 17.79
C HIS A 107 4.21 2.29 19.14
N ALA A 108 4.77 2.78 20.25
CA ALA A 108 4.42 2.34 21.59
C ALA A 108 2.90 2.51 21.84
N ALA A 109 2.34 3.66 21.49
CA ALA A 109 0.91 3.96 21.66
C ALA A 109 -0.03 3.08 20.81
N SER A 110 0.49 2.39 19.79
CA SER A 110 -0.27 1.50 18.89
C SER A 110 0.08 0.02 19.05
N SER A 111 0.91 -0.31 20.03
CA SER A 111 1.30 -1.69 20.35
C SER A 111 0.22 -2.40 21.15
N LEU A 112 0.08 -3.71 20.95
CA LEU A 112 -0.78 -4.55 21.78
C LEU A 112 0.08 -5.20 22.86
N VAL A 113 -0.31 -5.04 24.12
CA VAL A 113 0.48 -5.41 25.29
C VAL A 113 -0.08 -6.67 25.94
N GLU A 114 -1.41 -6.80 25.97
CA GLU A 114 -2.09 -7.89 26.65
C GLU A 114 -2.79 -8.87 25.68
N PRO A 115 -2.78 -10.19 25.95
CA PRO A 115 -3.47 -11.17 25.11
C PRO A 115 -4.96 -10.89 24.90
N ASP A 116 -5.63 -10.27 25.88
CA ASP A 116 -7.04 -9.89 25.77
C ASP A 116 -7.27 -8.77 24.75
N GLU A 117 -6.33 -7.83 24.59
CA GLU A 117 -6.42 -6.79 23.55
C GLU A 117 -6.38 -7.42 22.16
N VAL A 118 -5.48 -8.41 21.96
CA VAL A 118 -5.38 -9.17 20.71
C VAL A 118 -6.68 -9.95 20.43
N ARG A 119 -7.29 -10.55 21.46
CA ARG A 119 -8.58 -11.25 21.31
C ARG A 119 -9.70 -10.28 20.97
N ALA A 120 -9.80 -9.16 21.70
CA ALA A 120 -10.82 -8.15 21.53
C ALA A 120 -10.78 -7.55 20.11
N VAL A 121 -9.60 -7.10 19.66
CA VAL A 121 -9.45 -6.48 18.33
C VAL A 121 -9.77 -7.43 17.18
N ARG A 122 -9.49 -8.73 17.34
CA ARG A 122 -9.85 -9.78 16.37
C ARG A 122 -11.36 -10.06 16.34
N ALA A 123 -12.03 -9.91 17.48
CA ALA A 123 -13.46 -10.12 17.62
C ALA A 123 -14.29 -8.87 17.25
N SER A 124 -13.67 -7.68 17.14
CA SER A 124 -14.36 -6.43 16.81
C SER A 124 -15.20 -6.55 15.54
N ALA A 125 -16.51 -6.32 15.69
CA ALA A 125 -17.52 -6.44 14.65
C ALA A 125 -17.17 -5.62 13.41
N MET A 126 -17.59 -6.11 12.25
CA MET A 126 -17.32 -5.45 10.98
C MET A 126 -18.25 -4.26 10.79
N GLY A 127 -17.73 -3.19 10.20
CA GLY A 127 -18.58 -2.15 9.61
C GLY A 127 -19.43 -2.74 8.49
N ALA A 128 -20.62 -2.19 8.30
CA ALA A 128 -21.49 -2.56 7.19
C ALA A 128 -20.76 -2.35 5.84
N PRO A 129 -21.03 -3.18 4.82
CA PRO A 129 -20.58 -2.91 3.45
C PRO A 129 -20.97 -1.50 3.03
N ARG A 130 -20.07 -0.81 2.33
CA ARG A 130 -20.34 0.56 1.86
C ARG A 130 -21.41 0.52 0.78
N ALA A 131 -22.41 1.41 0.90
CA ALA A 131 -23.47 1.53 -0.10
C ALA A 131 -22.90 2.13 -1.39
N VAL A 132 -23.13 1.44 -2.50
CA VAL A 132 -22.71 1.90 -3.83
C VAL A 132 -23.66 3.02 -4.29
N PRO A 133 -23.14 4.16 -4.79
CA PRO A 133 -23.97 5.23 -5.36
C PRO A 133 -24.78 4.78 -6.58
N GLY A 134 -25.92 5.42 -6.82
CA GLY A 134 -26.83 5.04 -7.90
C GLY A 134 -26.37 5.38 -9.33
N SER A 135 -25.37 6.25 -9.50
CA SER A 135 -24.88 6.66 -10.82
C SER A 135 -23.35 6.52 -10.90
N LEU A 136 -22.89 5.47 -11.57
CA LEU A 136 -21.46 5.20 -11.78
C LEU A 136 -21.15 5.06 -13.27
N LEU A 137 -19.95 5.51 -13.66
CA LEU A 137 -19.32 5.12 -14.91
C LEU A 137 -18.77 3.70 -14.76
N SER A 138 -19.39 2.73 -15.43
CA SER A 138 -18.89 1.35 -15.45
C SER A 138 -17.53 1.28 -16.13
N LEU A 139 -16.58 0.58 -15.52
CA LEU A 139 -15.27 0.36 -16.11
C LEU A 139 -15.27 -0.87 -17.04
N PRO A 140 -14.42 -0.88 -18.08
CA PRO A 140 -14.25 -2.04 -18.95
C PRO A 140 -13.79 -3.27 -18.16
N GLU A 141 -14.19 -4.46 -18.62
CA GLU A 141 -13.78 -5.72 -18.00
C GLU A 141 -12.25 -5.82 -17.88
N PRO A 142 -11.72 -6.09 -16.66
CA PRO A 142 -10.29 -6.15 -16.43
C PRO A 142 -9.66 -7.31 -17.21
N LEU A 143 -8.38 -7.19 -17.53
CA LEU A 143 -7.63 -8.33 -18.08
C LEU A 143 -7.50 -9.41 -17.00
N PRO A 144 -7.67 -10.70 -17.34
CA PRO A 144 -7.56 -11.79 -16.38
C PRO A 144 -6.13 -11.96 -15.85
N VAL A 145 -5.12 -11.62 -16.67
CA VAL A 145 -3.70 -11.64 -16.31
C VAL A 145 -3.07 -10.33 -16.77
N SER A 146 -2.28 -9.72 -15.90
CA SER A 146 -1.52 -8.49 -16.19
C SER A 146 -0.30 -8.81 -17.06
N GLY A 147 -0.53 -9.16 -18.32
CA GLY A 147 0.47 -9.26 -19.40
C GLY A 147 1.71 -10.10 -19.10
N LYS A 148 2.73 -9.47 -18.53
CA LYS A 148 4.07 -10.06 -18.30
C LYS A 148 4.10 -11.03 -17.13
N PRO A 149 4.99 -12.05 -17.15
CA PRO A 149 5.19 -12.95 -16.03
C PRO A 149 5.56 -12.20 -14.74
N LEU A 150 5.04 -12.67 -13.60
CA LEU A 150 5.21 -11.99 -12.32
C LEU A 150 6.69 -11.79 -11.94
N GLY A 151 7.54 -12.80 -12.14
CA GLY A 151 8.96 -12.70 -11.84
C GLY A 151 9.66 -11.60 -12.63
N GLU A 152 9.36 -11.49 -13.94
CA GLU A 152 9.88 -10.41 -14.79
C GLU A 152 9.35 -9.05 -14.33
N THR A 153 8.06 -8.97 -14.01
CA THR A 153 7.42 -7.77 -13.47
C THR A 153 8.11 -7.29 -12.19
N ILE A 154 8.33 -8.18 -11.21
CA ILE A 154 8.96 -7.82 -9.93
C ILE A 154 10.39 -7.32 -10.13
N ILE A 155 11.19 -7.99 -10.97
CA ILE A 155 12.58 -7.62 -11.24
C ILE A 155 12.68 -6.27 -11.96
N ARG A 156 11.78 -6.01 -12.92
CA ARG A 156 11.79 -4.76 -13.70
C ARG A 156 11.13 -3.58 -12.99
N ARG A 157 10.26 -3.86 -12.02
CA ARG A 157 9.51 -2.83 -11.30
C ARG A 157 10.47 -1.88 -10.58
N GLY A 158 10.31 -0.60 -10.86
CA GLY A 158 10.93 0.50 -10.15
C GLY A 158 9.97 1.68 -10.11
N SER A 159 10.39 2.79 -9.54
CA SER A 159 9.62 4.04 -9.63
C SER A 159 9.96 4.76 -10.93
N THR A 160 8.95 4.98 -11.76
CA THR A 160 9.09 5.75 -12.99
C THR A 160 9.47 7.20 -12.65
N ARG A 161 10.54 7.69 -13.27
CA ARG A 161 11.09 9.04 -12.98
C ARG A 161 10.52 10.14 -13.85
N GLN A 162 9.91 9.78 -14.98
CA GLN A 162 9.28 10.72 -15.91
C GLN A 162 8.19 10.00 -16.70
N PHE A 163 7.01 10.63 -16.77
CA PHE A 163 5.90 10.18 -17.62
C PHE A 163 5.84 11.04 -18.89
N SER A 164 5.32 10.47 -19.97
CA SER A 164 5.25 11.16 -21.28
C SER A 164 4.02 12.04 -21.46
N GLY A 165 3.10 12.09 -20.48
CA GLY A 165 1.80 12.74 -20.62
C GLY A 165 0.79 11.99 -21.49
N GLN A 166 1.22 10.95 -22.21
CA GLN A 166 0.38 10.15 -23.11
C GLN A 166 -0.65 9.30 -22.35
N PRO A 167 -1.81 9.02 -22.97
CA PRO A 167 -2.85 8.25 -22.31
C PRO A 167 -2.48 6.77 -22.14
N ILE A 168 -3.04 6.18 -21.08
CA ILE A 168 -3.25 4.73 -20.97
C ILE A 168 -4.71 4.43 -21.35
N SER A 169 -5.02 3.19 -21.73
CA SER A 169 -6.41 2.83 -22.04
C SER A 169 -7.26 2.72 -20.77
N ALA A 170 -8.57 2.98 -20.86
CA ALA A 170 -9.51 2.72 -19.77
C ALA A 170 -9.40 1.28 -19.23
N ARG A 171 -9.23 0.30 -20.11
CA ARG A 171 -9.05 -1.11 -19.71
C ARG A 171 -7.77 -1.33 -18.91
N ALA A 172 -6.68 -0.64 -19.24
CA ALA A 172 -5.41 -0.75 -18.52
C ALA A 172 -5.51 -0.19 -17.09
N MET A 173 -6.17 0.98 -16.95
CA MET A 173 -6.48 1.55 -15.65
C MET A 173 -7.44 0.66 -14.85
N ALA A 174 -8.53 0.21 -15.47
CA ALA A 174 -9.52 -0.67 -14.86
C ALA A 174 -8.91 -1.97 -14.32
N THR A 175 -8.01 -2.59 -15.11
CA THR A 175 -7.26 -3.78 -14.71
C THR A 175 -6.41 -3.50 -13.46
N ALA A 176 -5.70 -2.37 -13.42
CA ALA A 176 -4.88 -2.01 -12.26
C ALA A 176 -5.73 -1.78 -11.00
N LEU A 177 -6.81 -1.00 -11.10
CA LEU A 177 -7.72 -0.73 -9.98
C LEU A 177 -8.40 -2.01 -9.49
N PHE A 178 -8.87 -2.84 -10.42
CA PHE A 178 -9.52 -4.11 -10.10
C PHE A 178 -8.59 -5.01 -9.31
N HIS A 179 -7.43 -5.39 -9.87
CA HIS A 179 -6.54 -6.34 -9.19
C HIS A 179 -5.92 -5.78 -7.91
N ALA A 180 -5.68 -4.47 -7.84
CA ALA A 180 -5.13 -3.83 -6.64
C ALA A 180 -6.10 -3.87 -5.45
N THR A 181 -7.40 -3.79 -5.72
CA THR A 181 -8.45 -3.75 -4.69
C THR A 181 -9.07 -5.12 -4.38
N ARG A 182 -8.62 -6.19 -5.05
CA ARG A 182 -9.02 -7.57 -4.68
C ARG A 182 -8.22 -8.02 -3.47
N GLY A 183 -8.96 -8.45 -2.44
CA GLY A 183 -8.57 -9.18 -1.23
C GLY A 183 -7.10 -9.13 -0.78
N ILE A 184 -6.87 -8.77 0.48
CA ILE A 184 -5.60 -9.01 1.17
C ILE A 184 -5.89 -10.06 2.24
N PRO A 185 -5.19 -11.21 2.24
CA PRO A 185 -5.43 -12.26 3.25
C PRO A 185 -4.84 -11.81 4.59
N ALA A 186 -5.56 -10.92 5.30
CA ALA A 186 -5.11 -10.31 6.55
C ALA A 186 -6.11 -10.52 7.67
N ASP A 187 -5.63 -10.60 8.91
CA ASP A 187 -6.49 -10.76 10.10
C ASP A 187 -7.38 -9.54 10.41
N PHE A 188 -7.05 -8.35 9.90
CA PHE A 188 -7.88 -7.15 10.00
C PHE A 188 -8.92 -6.98 8.88
N LEU A 189 -8.86 -7.81 7.83
CA LEU A 189 -9.79 -7.81 6.69
C LEU A 189 -10.54 -9.15 6.64
N GLN A 190 -11.70 -9.20 7.29
CA GLN A 190 -12.47 -10.44 7.40
C GLN A 190 -13.51 -10.54 6.27
N GLY A 191 -13.14 -11.16 5.16
CA GLY A 191 -14.07 -11.51 4.08
C GLY A 191 -14.11 -10.54 2.90
N PRO A 192 -14.80 -10.92 1.81
CA PRO A 192 -14.79 -10.17 0.55
C PRO A 192 -15.44 -8.78 0.68
N GLY A 193 -14.85 -7.77 0.05
CA GLY A 193 -15.44 -6.42 -0.04
C GLY A 193 -15.15 -5.50 1.16
N HIS A 194 -14.49 -6.00 2.21
CA HIS A 194 -14.05 -5.15 3.31
C HIS A 194 -12.73 -4.46 2.99
N ARG A 195 -12.67 -3.17 3.29
CA ARG A 195 -11.54 -2.27 3.08
C ARG A 195 -11.58 -1.14 4.11
N LEU A 196 -10.42 -0.66 4.53
CA LEU A 196 -10.27 0.56 5.33
C LEU A 196 -10.11 1.78 4.41
N VAL A 197 -9.45 1.58 3.27
CA VAL A 197 -9.01 2.63 2.35
C VAL A 197 -9.92 2.75 1.11
N ASP A 198 -10.21 3.98 0.71
CA ASP A 198 -10.87 4.38 -0.53
C ASP A 198 -9.90 4.98 -1.53
N LEU A 199 -10.16 4.75 -2.81
CA LEU A 199 -9.34 5.23 -3.91
C LEU A 199 -10.03 6.43 -4.57
N TYR A 200 -9.39 7.59 -4.48
CA TYR A 200 -9.78 8.82 -5.14
C TYR A 200 -8.80 9.11 -6.27
N LEU A 201 -9.32 9.47 -7.44
CA LEU A 201 -8.53 9.53 -8.67
C LEU A 201 -8.62 10.93 -9.25
N ILE A 202 -7.48 11.44 -9.71
CA ILE A 202 -7.45 12.49 -10.73
C ILE A 202 -7.07 11.83 -12.05
N VAL A 203 -8.02 11.77 -12.98
CA VAL A 203 -7.82 11.25 -14.32
C VAL A 203 -7.37 12.40 -15.21
N ASN A 204 -6.12 12.33 -15.69
CA ASN A 204 -5.51 13.37 -16.53
C ASN A 204 -5.56 13.01 -18.02
N ALA A 205 -5.34 11.73 -18.35
CA ALA A 205 -5.36 11.22 -19.73
C ALA A 205 -5.57 9.70 -19.74
N VAL A 206 -6.83 9.27 -19.85
CA VAL A 206 -7.20 7.86 -19.98
C VAL A 206 -8.18 7.72 -21.14
N ASP A 207 -7.85 6.90 -22.14
CA ASP A 207 -8.70 6.78 -23.34
C ASP A 207 -10.08 6.25 -22.97
N GLY A 208 -11.14 6.98 -23.35
CA GLY A 208 -12.53 6.63 -23.06
C GLY A 208 -13.04 7.07 -21.70
N ILE A 209 -12.25 7.81 -20.91
CA ILE A 209 -12.69 8.40 -19.64
C ILE A 209 -12.35 9.89 -19.64
N GLU A 210 -13.37 10.72 -19.48
CA GLU A 210 -13.22 12.17 -19.44
C GLU A 210 -12.30 12.62 -18.28
N PRO A 211 -11.43 13.62 -18.48
CA PRO A 211 -10.66 14.20 -17.39
C PRO A 211 -11.54 14.68 -16.23
N GLY A 212 -11.05 14.45 -15.02
CA GLY A 212 -11.80 14.82 -13.81
C GLY A 212 -11.31 14.15 -12.53
N ALA A 213 -12.04 14.45 -11.46
CA ALA A 213 -11.88 13.85 -10.15
C ALA A 213 -12.94 12.77 -9.94
N TYR A 214 -12.53 11.58 -9.48
CA TYR A 214 -13.40 10.41 -9.34
C TYR A 214 -13.18 9.70 -8.00
N CYS A 215 -14.20 8.98 -7.52
CA CYS A 215 -14.05 7.95 -6.49
C CYS A 215 -14.26 6.57 -7.14
N TYR A 216 -13.38 5.61 -6.84
CA TYR A 216 -13.52 4.24 -7.32
C TYR A 216 -14.26 3.35 -6.33
N TRP A 217 -15.25 2.62 -6.85
CA TRP A 217 -16.10 1.68 -6.13
C TRP A 217 -15.80 0.24 -6.59
N PRO A 218 -14.93 -0.51 -5.88
CA PRO A 218 -14.53 -1.87 -6.23
C PRO A 218 -15.70 -2.85 -6.31
N GLU A 219 -16.73 -2.66 -5.49
CA GLU A 219 -17.90 -3.53 -5.40
C GLU A 219 -18.70 -3.53 -6.70
N ALA A 220 -18.81 -2.35 -7.34
CA ALA A 220 -19.51 -2.16 -8.61
C ALA A 220 -18.58 -2.09 -9.83
N HIS A 221 -17.26 -2.16 -9.61
CA HIS A 221 -16.24 -1.92 -10.63
C HIS A 221 -16.54 -0.66 -11.46
N GLY A 222 -16.77 0.46 -10.76
CA GLY A 222 -17.21 1.71 -11.39
C GLY A 222 -16.58 2.96 -10.76
N LEU A 223 -16.62 4.05 -11.50
CA LEU A 223 -16.16 5.37 -11.07
C LEU A 223 -17.36 6.28 -10.82
N GLU A 224 -17.40 6.90 -9.65
CA GLU A 224 -18.26 8.03 -9.36
C GLU A 224 -17.53 9.31 -9.75
N ARG A 225 -18.13 10.12 -10.63
CA ARG A 225 -17.54 11.41 -11.01
C ARG A 225 -17.86 12.45 -9.95
N LEU A 226 -16.82 12.97 -9.30
CA LEU A 226 -16.95 14.03 -8.29
C LEU A 226 -16.86 15.42 -8.92
N LYS A 227 -15.93 15.61 -9.86
CA LYS A 227 -15.71 16.88 -10.58
C LYS A 227 -15.28 16.59 -12.01
N GLY A 228 -15.78 17.38 -12.96
CA GLY A 228 -15.29 17.37 -14.34
C GLY A 228 -14.29 18.49 -14.57
N GLY A 229 -13.26 18.23 -15.39
CA GLY A 229 -12.28 19.24 -15.78
C GLY A 229 -10.86 18.71 -15.89
N ASP A 230 -9.98 19.52 -16.47
CA ASP A 230 -8.54 19.26 -16.45
C ASP A 230 -7.96 19.69 -15.11
N PHE A 231 -7.39 18.73 -14.39
CA PHE A 231 -6.77 18.93 -13.08
C PHE A 231 -5.30 18.54 -13.07
N ARG A 232 -4.61 18.49 -14.22
CA ARG A 232 -3.17 18.14 -14.29
C ARG A 232 -2.31 19.02 -13.38
N GLY A 233 -2.47 20.34 -13.49
CA GLY A 233 -1.73 21.29 -12.64
C GLY A 233 -2.04 21.11 -11.16
N GLN A 234 -3.30 20.85 -10.81
CA GLN A 234 -3.73 20.57 -9.44
C GLN A 234 -3.13 19.25 -8.93
N ALA A 235 -3.09 18.20 -9.75
CA ALA A 235 -2.49 16.93 -9.40
C ALA A 235 -0.99 17.06 -9.13
N GLY A 236 -0.28 17.89 -9.90
CA GLY A 236 1.10 18.27 -9.63
C GLY A 236 1.26 18.97 -8.30
N PHE A 237 0.47 20.03 -8.06
CA PHE A 237 0.48 20.79 -6.80
C PHE A 237 0.23 19.88 -5.60
N LEU A 238 -0.85 19.09 -5.63
CA LEU A 238 -1.20 18.17 -4.53
C LEU A 238 -0.09 17.16 -4.23
N CYS A 239 0.73 16.79 -5.22
CA CYS A 239 1.88 15.89 -5.07
C CYS A 239 3.18 16.62 -4.67
N LEU A 240 3.11 17.71 -3.90
CA LEU A 240 4.24 18.58 -3.55
C LEU A 240 4.96 19.14 -4.80
N GLU A 241 4.17 19.70 -5.71
CA GLU A 241 4.66 20.35 -6.95
C GLU A 241 5.49 19.42 -7.86
N GLN A 242 5.39 18.11 -7.67
CA GLN A 242 6.12 17.14 -8.48
C GLN A 242 5.45 16.96 -9.83
N ALA A 243 6.21 17.18 -10.91
CA ALA A 243 5.75 17.00 -12.30
C ALA A 243 5.15 15.59 -12.55
N LEU A 244 5.58 14.57 -11.81
CA LEU A 244 5.01 13.22 -11.87
C LEU A 244 3.49 13.20 -11.64
N GLY A 245 2.94 14.08 -10.80
CA GLY A 245 1.49 14.22 -10.61
C GLY A 245 0.79 14.81 -11.84
N SER A 246 1.41 15.81 -12.47
CA SER A 246 0.89 16.47 -13.67
C SER A 246 0.99 15.61 -14.93
N ASP A 247 2.08 14.85 -15.06
CA ASP A 247 2.44 14.11 -16.28
C ASP A 247 1.84 12.70 -16.32
N ALA A 248 1.45 12.15 -15.15
CA ALA A 248 0.81 10.85 -15.07
C ALA A 248 -0.55 10.85 -15.78
N SER A 249 -0.93 9.69 -16.31
CA SER A 249 -2.24 9.46 -16.93
C SER A 249 -3.36 9.47 -15.87
N VAL A 250 -3.06 8.95 -14.68
CA VAL A 250 -3.96 8.98 -13.53
C VAL A 250 -3.17 9.05 -12.22
N VAL A 251 -3.65 9.86 -11.28
CA VAL A 251 -3.14 9.97 -9.91
C VAL A 251 -4.16 9.35 -8.96
N ILE A 252 -3.72 8.40 -8.13
CA ILE A 252 -4.57 7.66 -7.20
C ILE A 252 -4.17 8.03 -5.77
N PHE A 253 -5.05 8.75 -5.09
CA PHE A 253 -4.96 9.05 -3.66
C PHE A 253 -5.73 8.03 -2.85
N PHE A 254 -5.12 7.60 -1.74
CA PHE A 254 -5.65 6.61 -0.83
C PHE A 254 -6.12 7.32 0.43
N LEU A 255 -7.42 7.34 0.67
CA LEU A 255 -8.03 8.07 1.79
C LEU A 255 -8.74 7.09 2.72
N ALA A 256 -8.75 7.36 4.01
CA ALA A 256 -9.50 6.57 4.98
C ALA A 256 -10.20 7.48 5.99
N ASP A 257 -11.38 7.07 6.44
CA ASP A 257 -12.03 7.69 7.59
C ASP A 257 -11.41 7.11 8.87
N LEU A 258 -10.45 7.82 9.47
CA LEU A 258 -9.72 7.31 10.61
C LEU A 258 -10.58 7.21 11.87
N GLY A 259 -11.68 7.95 12.00
CA GLY A 259 -12.53 7.92 13.21
C GLY A 259 -13.04 6.51 13.51
N PRO A 260 -13.88 5.92 12.66
CA PRO A 260 -14.39 4.56 12.83
C PRO A 260 -13.29 3.50 12.85
N ILE A 261 -12.16 3.72 12.15
CA ILE A 261 -11.03 2.80 12.15
C ILE A 261 -10.35 2.76 13.53
N LEU A 262 -10.11 3.92 14.13
CA LEU A 262 -9.49 4.05 15.45
C LEU A 262 -10.45 3.62 16.57
N GLU A 263 -11.75 3.88 16.43
CA GLU A 263 -12.77 3.33 17.34
C GLU A 263 -12.75 1.80 17.35
N ARG A 264 -12.56 1.18 16.17
CA ARG A 264 -12.58 -0.28 16.04
C ARG A 264 -11.29 -0.96 16.46
N PHE A 265 -10.15 -0.41 16.07
CA PHE A 265 -8.84 -1.05 16.18
C PHE A 265 -7.89 -0.33 17.15
N GLY A 266 -8.37 0.69 17.86
CA GLY A 266 -7.53 1.59 18.64
C GLY A 266 -6.50 2.29 17.77
N ASN A 267 -5.43 2.80 18.39
CA ASN A 267 -4.31 3.45 17.70
C ASN A 267 -3.63 2.54 16.65
N ARG A 268 -3.74 1.21 16.79
CA ARG A 268 -3.22 0.27 15.80
C ARG A 268 -3.93 0.41 14.45
N GLY A 269 -5.18 0.90 14.43
CA GLY A 269 -5.92 1.21 13.22
C GLY A 269 -5.17 2.13 12.25
N TYR A 270 -4.35 3.05 12.76
CA TYR A 270 -3.50 3.91 11.93
C TYR A 270 -2.43 3.13 11.16
N ARG A 271 -1.83 2.11 11.78
CA ARG A 271 -0.89 1.18 11.13
C ARG A 271 -1.60 0.43 10.00
N LEU A 272 -2.77 -0.11 10.30
CA LEU A 272 -3.55 -0.93 9.37
C LEU A 272 -3.98 -0.16 8.12
N ALA A 273 -4.45 1.08 8.29
CA ALA A 273 -4.88 1.92 7.17
C ALA A 273 -3.70 2.29 6.24
N ASN A 274 -2.54 2.65 6.80
CA ASN A 274 -1.34 2.90 5.99
C ASN A 274 -0.80 1.62 5.33
N LEU A 275 -0.87 0.48 6.02
CA LEU A 275 -0.43 -0.81 5.50
C LEU A 275 -1.30 -1.27 4.32
N GLU A 276 -2.63 -1.17 4.46
CA GLU A 276 -3.55 -1.48 3.37
C GLU A 276 -3.30 -0.56 2.16
N ALA A 277 -3.16 0.75 2.38
CA ALA A 277 -2.83 1.70 1.32
C ALA A 277 -1.52 1.34 0.60
N GLY A 278 -0.47 0.98 1.36
CA GLY A 278 0.81 0.54 0.82
C GLY A 278 0.72 -0.75 0.00
N ILE A 279 -0.06 -1.73 0.46
CA ILE A 279 -0.29 -2.99 -0.26
C ILE A 279 -1.05 -2.73 -1.56
N ILE A 280 -2.15 -1.97 -1.52
CA ILE A 280 -2.93 -1.66 -2.74
C ILE A 280 -2.06 -0.87 -3.72
N GLY A 281 -1.30 0.12 -3.25
CA GLY A 281 -0.33 0.85 -4.08
C GLY A 281 0.75 -0.05 -4.70
N GLY A 282 1.30 -0.99 -3.92
CA GLY A 282 2.23 -2.01 -4.43
C GLY A 282 1.61 -2.91 -5.50
N LYS A 283 0.35 -3.30 -5.34
CA LYS A 283 -0.40 -4.05 -6.36
C LYS A 283 -0.66 -3.20 -7.62
N CYS A 284 -0.94 -1.90 -7.48
CA CYS A 284 -1.03 -0.98 -8.61
C CYS A 284 0.29 -0.95 -9.41
N TYR A 285 1.44 -0.90 -8.71
CA TYR A 285 2.74 -1.00 -9.36
C TYR A 285 2.93 -2.32 -10.12
N LEU A 286 2.61 -3.45 -9.50
CA LEU A 286 2.70 -4.77 -10.14
C LEU A 286 1.83 -4.83 -11.40
N SER A 287 0.58 -4.35 -11.31
CA SER A 287 -0.32 -4.33 -12.47
C SER A 287 0.14 -3.37 -13.56
N ALA A 288 0.73 -2.22 -13.20
CA ALA A 288 1.26 -1.27 -14.17
C ALA A 288 2.41 -1.87 -14.98
N TYR A 289 3.41 -2.40 -14.28
CA TYR A 289 4.58 -3.01 -14.91
C TYR A 289 4.23 -4.29 -15.69
N GLY A 290 3.30 -5.10 -15.17
CA GLY A 290 2.77 -6.27 -15.89
C GLY A 290 2.10 -5.90 -17.21
N GLN A 291 1.44 -4.75 -17.27
CA GLN A 291 0.79 -4.22 -18.47
C GLN A 291 1.72 -3.35 -19.35
N GLY A 292 2.97 -3.15 -18.95
CA GLY A 292 3.97 -2.43 -19.75
C GLY A 292 3.91 -0.90 -19.64
N PHE A 293 3.28 -0.35 -18.60
CA PHE A 293 3.36 1.07 -18.26
C PHE A 293 4.00 1.27 -16.87
N GLY A 294 4.21 2.53 -16.50
CA GLY A 294 4.96 2.91 -15.30
C GLY A 294 4.06 3.27 -14.11
N ALA A 295 4.67 3.21 -12.93
CA ALA A 295 4.09 3.69 -11.69
C ALA A 295 5.13 4.44 -10.85
N SER A 296 4.68 5.40 -10.03
CA SER A 296 5.51 6.03 -9.00
C SER A 296 4.69 6.30 -7.74
N GLY A 297 5.33 6.26 -6.57
CA GLY A 297 4.74 6.67 -5.30
C GLY A 297 5.29 8.03 -4.95
N LEU A 298 4.46 8.93 -4.42
CA LEU A 298 4.84 10.31 -4.13
C LEU A 298 4.47 10.69 -2.69
N THR A 299 4.82 11.90 -2.30
CA THR A 299 4.30 12.58 -1.11
C THR A 299 3.32 13.66 -1.56
N PHE A 300 2.48 14.16 -0.65
CA PHE A 300 1.36 15.03 -0.97
C PHE A 300 1.03 15.99 0.18
N TYR A 301 0.26 17.03 -0.13
CA TYR A 301 -0.35 17.94 0.86
C TYR A 301 -1.64 17.33 1.40
N ASP A 302 -1.59 16.74 2.60
CA ASP A 302 -2.68 15.99 3.22
C ASP A 302 -4.03 16.75 3.21
N GLY A 303 -4.06 17.98 3.73
CA GLY A 303 -5.28 18.77 3.84
C GLY A 303 -5.82 19.26 2.49
N ASP A 304 -4.93 19.60 1.54
CA ASP A 304 -5.36 20.04 0.21
C ASP A 304 -5.93 18.89 -0.62
N VAL A 305 -5.42 17.66 -0.45
CA VAL A 305 -6.01 16.47 -1.07
C VAL A 305 -7.44 16.29 -0.58
N VAL A 306 -7.66 16.34 0.73
CA VAL A 306 -9.01 16.22 1.33
C VAL A 306 -9.91 17.32 0.80
N ARG A 307 -9.48 18.58 0.87
CA ARG A 307 -10.23 19.75 0.38
C ARG A 307 -10.58 19.64 -1.11
N PHE A 308 -9.67 19.12 -1.93
CA PHE A 308 -9.90 18.93 -3.35
C PHE A 308 -11.02 17.91 -3.62
N PHE A 309 -11.13 16.85 -2.81
CA PHE A 309 -12.18 15.84 -2.96
C PHE A 309 -13.43 16.10 -2.09
N SER A 310 -13.45 17.16 -1.28
CA SER A 310 -14.64 17.60 -0.55
C SER A 310 -15.80 17.99 -1.47
N PRO A 311 -17.05 17.76 -1.03
CA PRO A 311 -17.45 17.25 0.30
C PRO A 311 -17.31 15.71 0.46
N HIS A 312 -17.11 14.97 -0.63
CA HIS A 312 -17.07 13.50 -0.59
C HIS A 312 -15.93 12.92 0.29
N ALA A 313 -14.86 13.67 0.50
CA ALA A 313 -13.73 13.29 1.33
C ALA A 313 -13.66 13.98 2.70
N GLU A 314 -14.65 14.80 3.08
CA GLU A 314 -14.54 15.73 4.22
C GLU A 314 -14.20 15.06 5.57
N ALA A 315 -14.71 13.85 5.81
CA ALA A 315 -14.45 13.07 7.02
C ALA A 315 -13.22 12.15 6.91
N LYS A 316 -12.38 12.31 5.89
CA LYS A 316 -11.28 11.37 5.60
C LYS A 316 -9.92 12.02 5.70
N ASP A 317 -8.93 11.18 5.94
CA ASP A 317 -7.51 11.52 5.93
C ASP A 317 -6.82 10.92 4.70
N ALA A 318 -5.97 11.72 4.04
CA ALA A 318 -5.13 11.26 2.95
C ALA A 318 -3.91 10.50 3.49
N LEU A 319 -3.76 9.25 3.07
CA LEU A 319 -2.77 8.31 3.61
C LEU A 319 -1.62 8.04 2.64
N PHE A 320 -1.90 7.86 1.35
CA PHE A 320 -0.89 7.47 0.36
C PHE A 320 -1.26 8.02 -1.01
N VAL A 321 -0.30 8.04 -1.94
CA VAL A 321 -0.55 8.37 -3.35
C VAL A 321 0.31 7.50 -4.27
N THR A 322 -0.28 7.02 -5.35
CA THR A 322 0.42 6.35 -6.44
C THR A 322 -0.05 6.92 -7.77
N VAL A 323 0.90 7.22 -8.65
CA VAL A 323 0.65 7.73 -9.99
C VAL A 323 0.95 6.67 -11.04
N LEU A 324 0.14 6.59 -12.09
CA LEU A 324 0.27 5.64 -13.18
C LEU A 324 0.34 6.37 -14.52
N GLY A 325 1.19 5.91 -15.43
CA GLY A 325 1.27 6.48 -16.77
C GLY A 325 2.35 5.85 -17.65
N ARG A 326 2.43 6.26 -18.91
CA ARG A 326 3.47 5.80 -19.84
C ARG A 326 4.82 6.45 -19.50
N SER A 327 5.86 5.64 -19.29
CA SER A 327 7.21 6.15 -19.07
C SER A 327 7.80 6.74 -20.36
N VAL A 328 8.62 7.79 -20.23
CA VAL A 328 9.39 8.35 -21.36
C VAL A 328 10.48 7.39 -21.84
N ARG A 329 11.12 6.66 -20.92
CA ARG A 329 12.06 5.59 -21.32
C ARG A 329 11.24 4.36 -21.68
N GLY A 330 11.32 3.94 -22.96
CA GLY A 330 10.84 2.62 -23.36
C GLY A 330 11.41 1.57 -22.42
N THR A 331 10.57 0.62 -21.98
CA THR A 331 10.96 -0.41 -21.01
C THR A 331 12.33 -0.99 -21.38
N PRO A 332 13.38 -0.85 -20.54
CA PRO A 332 14.65 -1.49 -20.87
C PRO A 332 14.43 -3.00 -20.96
N SER A 333 14.79 -3.59 -22.10
CA SER A 333 15.00 -5.02 -22.26
C SER A 333 16.22 -5.39 -21.44
N ILE A 334 16.01 -5.92 -20.24
CA ILE A 334 17.10 -6.58 -19.52
C ILE A 334 17.28 -7.93 -20.21
N GLU A 335 18.25 -8.05 -21.11
CA GLU A 335 18.84 -9.33 -21.44
C GLU A 335 19.48 -9.86 -20.15
N VAL A 336 18.93 -10.94 -19.59
CA VAL A 336 19.53 -11.64 -18.47
C VAL A 336 20.67 -12.48 -19.03
N PRO A 337 21.96 -12.21 -18.71
CA PRO A 337 23.02 -13.11 -19.11
C PRO A 337 22.92 -14.35 -18.24
N LEU A 338 22.43 -15.45 -18.82
CA LEU A 338 22.58 -16.79 -18.25
C LEU A 338 24.05 -17.20 -18.37
N GLN A 339 24.91 -16.70 -17.48
CA GLN A 339 26.19 -17.34 -17.21
C GLN A 339 26.00 -18.37 -16.09
N LEU A 340 25.54 -19.55 -16.49
CA LEU A 340 25.76 -20.77 -15.71
C LEU A 340 27.27 -21.04 -15.73
N ALA A 341 27.87 -20.99 -14.54
CA ALA A 341 29.24 -21.41 -14.30
C ALA A 341 29.43 -22.84 -14.84
N LYS A 342 30.38 -22.98 -15.77
CA LYS A 342 31.02 -24.25 -16.09
C LYS A 342 32.42 -24.24 -15.49
N LYS A 343 32.70 -25.32 -14.75
CA LYS A 343 33.93 -25.74 -14.06
C LYS A 343 34.10 -25.20 -12.65
#